data_AF-A0A2V8VEY9-F1
#
_entry.id   AF-A0A2V8VEY9-F1
#
_cell.length_a   1.000
_cell.length_b   1.000
_cell.length_c   1.000
_cell.angle_alpha   90.00
_cell.angle_beta   90.00
_cell.angle_gamma   90.00
#
_symmetry.space_group_name_H-M   'P 1'
#
loop_
_entity.id
_entity.type
_entity.pdbx_description
1 polymer ?
#
loop_
_entity_poly.entity_id
_entity_poly.type
_entity_poly.pdbx_seq_one_letter_code
_entity_poly.pdbx_strand_id
1 'polypeptide(L)'
;MATTAEIVDSIARRLSEGGYKVSRGVALPDGPVAKVAASRTYFSWKGLAVLSQHIIVRQLDNARTEDVQELFEAGFRFGKHANWVPLLRGMQFGYMIIPIIVGTDPDSALVKYLAAPPRKHWSLFEYPVFVDSSNCRTFHFQGTAAWGAFFFSDMRRVVEKYITSSLPRTDAADH
;
A
#
# COMPACT_ATOMS: atom_id res chain seq x y z
N MET A 1 -7.17 17.65 -14.27
CA MET A 1 -7.03 16.69 -13.16
C MET A 1 -6.73 15.33 -13.76
N ALA A 2 -5.79 14.57 -13.21
CA ALA A 2 -5.52 13.22 -13.69
C ALA A 2 -6.69 12.31 -13.30
N THR A 3 -7.17 11.49 -14.23
CA THR A 3 -8.22 10.52 -13.95
C THR A 3 -7.69 9.45 -13.00
N THR A 4 -8.60 8.80 -12.26
CA THR A 4 -8.25 7.68 -11.39
C THR A 4 -7.52 6.57 -12.16
N ALA A 5 -7.86 6.32 -13.43
CA ALA A 5 -7.18 5.37 -14.29
C ALA A 5 -5.72 5.78 -14.60
N GLU A 6 -5.48 7.06 -14.95
CA GLU A 6 -4.14 7.58 -15.22
C GLU A 6 -3.22 7.48 -14.00
N ILE A 7 -3.76 7.76 -12.80
CA ILE A 7 -3.02 7.60 -11.54
C ILE A 7 -2.63 6.14 -11.34
N VAL A 8 -3.58 5.20 -11.50
CA VAL A 8 -3.31 3.76 -11.37
C VAL A 8 -2.27 3.29 -12.39
N ASP A 9 -2.35 3.74 -13.64
CA ASP A 9 -1.37 3.43 -14.68
C ASP A 9 0.02 3.98 -14.35
N SER A 10 0.09 5.22 -13.86
CA SER A 10 1.36 5.82 -13.41
C SER A 10 1.96 5.06 -12.23
N ILE A 11 1.14 4.62 -11.26
CA ILE A 11 1.59 3.78 -10.14
C ILE A 11 2.19 2.48 -10.67
N ALA A 12 1.47 1.77 -11.55
CA ALA A 12 1.93 0.50 -12.12
C ALA A 12 3.29 0.65 -12.84
N ARG A 13 3.42 1.69 -13.68
CA ARG A 13 4.66 1.99 -14.41
C ARG A 13 5.83 2.25 -13.45
N ARG A 14 5.65 3.16 -12.49
CA ARG A 14 6.68 3.53 -11.50
C ARG A 14 7.11 2.35 -10.64
N LEU A 15 6.17 1.48 -10.26
CA LEU A 15 6.49 0.25 -9.52
C LEU A 15 7.31 -0.72 -10.38
N SER A 16 6.96 -0.91 -11.65
CA SER A 16 7.73 -1.75 -12.57
C SER A 16 9.16 -1.21 -12.76
N GLU A 17 9.31 0.09 -13.01
CA GLU A 17 10.60 0.79 -13.07
C GLU A 17 11.39 0.68 -11.75
N GLY A 18 10.69 0.61 -10.62
CA GLY A 18 11.23 0.40 -9.28
C GLY A 18 11.65 -1.05 -8.96
N GLY A 19 11.53 -1.97 -9.92
CA GLY A 19 11.91 -3.38 -9.78
C GLY A 19 10.87 -4.27 -9.11
N TYR A 20 9.61 -3.84 -9.04
CA TYR A 20 8.51 -4.70 -8.59
C TYR A 20 8.04 -5.59 -9.73
N LYS A 21 7.63 -6.82 -9.41
CA LYS A 21 6.83 -7.67 -10.30
C LYS A 21 5.40 -7.16 -10.27
N VAL A 22 4.91 -6.60 -11.38
CA VAL A 22 3.61 -5.94 -11.47
C VAL A 22 2.64 -6.80 -12.30
N SER A 23 1.47 -7.05 -11.73
CA SER A 23 0.34 -7.70 -12.40
C SER A 23 -0.88 -6.76 -12.38
N ARG A 24 -1.68 -6.80 -13.44
CA ARG A 24 -2.89 -5.96 -13.59
C ARG A 24 -4.15 -6.81 -13.58
N GLY A 25 -5.26 -6.25 -13.07
CA GLY A 25 -6.57 -6.91 -13.08
C GLY A 25 -6.58 -8.25 -12.33
N VAL A 26 -5.95 -8.28 -11.15
CA VAL A 26 -5.75 -9.52 -10.37
C VAL A 26 -6.95 -9.78 -9.47
N ALA A 27 -7.61 -10.92 -9.65
CA ALA A 27 -8.58 -11.42 -8.69
C ALA A 27 -7.84 -11.85 -7.41
N LEU A 28 -8.11 -11.17 -6.29
CA LEU A 28 -7.51 -11.53 -5.01
C LEU A 28 -8.27 -12.72 -4.38
N PRO A 29 -7.59 -13.60 -3.62
CA PRO A 29 -8.24 -14.72 -2.94
C PRO A 29 -9.31 -14.22 -1.95
N ASP A 30 -10.55 -14.69 -2.12
CA ASP A 30 -11.70 -14.32 -1.28
C ASP A 30 -11.83 -12.81 -1.10
N GLY A 31 -11.68 -12.04 -2.19
CA GLY A 31 -11.65 -10.58 -2.10
C GLY A 31 -11.86 -9.88 -3.44
N PRO A 32 -11.63 -8.56 -3.47
CA PRO A 32 -11.91 -7.75 -4.64
C PRO A 32 -10.89 -7.98 -5.76
N VAL A 33 -11.22 -7.46 -6.95
CA VAL A 33 -10.25 -7.37 -8.05
C VAL A 33 -9.34 -6.18 -7.82
N ALA A 34 -8.05 -6.43 -7.66
CA ALA A 34 -7.03 -5.39 -7.66
C ALA A 34 -6.77 -4.93 -9.10
N LYS A 35 -6.75 -3.61 -9.32
CA LYS A 35 -6.32 -3.04 -10.59
C LYS A 35 -4.83 -3.28 -10.81
N VAL A 36 -4.05 -3.19 -9.75
CA VAL A 36 -2.62 -3.48 -9.74
C VAL A 36 -2.29 -4.31 -8.51
N ALA A 37 -1.56 -5.41 -8.69
CA ALA A 37 -0.89 -6.11 -7.62
C ALA A 37 0.60 -6.14 -7.94
N ALA A 38 1.42 -5.56 -7.06
CA ALA A 38 2.86 -5.51 -7.25
C ALA A 38 3.56 -6.19 -6.07
N SER A 39 4.62 -6.94 -6.33
CA SER A 39 5.39 -7.61 -5.29
C SER A 39 6.89 -7.50 -5.47
N ARG A 40 7.60 -7.50 -4.35
CA ARG A 40 9.06 -7.59 -4.30
C ARG A 40 9.47 -8.24 -2.99
N THR A 41 10.39 -9.19 -3.08
CA THR A 41 11.02 -9.82 -1.91
C THR A 41 12.47 -9.38 -1.82
N TYR A 42 12.90 -8.94 -0.63
CA TYR A 42 14.25 -8.46 -0.42
C TYR A 42 14.72 -8.72 1.01
N PHE A 43 16.04 -8.79 1.21
CA PHE A 43 16.61 -8.90 2.55
C PHE A 43 16.81 -7.50 3.16
N SER A 44 16.24 -7.28 4.34
CA SER A 44 16.41 -6.05 5.12
C SER A 44 17.50 -6.22 6.16
N TRP A 45 18.65 -5.59 5.93
CA TRP A 45 19.75 -5.52 6.88
C TRP A 45 19.38 -4.85 8.21
N LYS A 46 18.39 -3.95 8.18
CA LYS A 46 17.92 -3.23 9.38
C LYS A 46 17.13 -4.12 10.34
N GLY A 47 16.40 -5.09 9.79
CA GLY A 47 15.62 -6.05 10.55
C GLY A 47 16.21 -7.46 10.59
N LEU A 48 17.37 -7.66 9.94
CA LEU A 48 17.99 -8.97 9.67
C LEU A 48 16.95 -10.01 9.21
N ALA A 49 16.05 -9.59 8.32
CA ALA A 49 14.91 -10.37 7.90
C ALA A 49 14.64 -10.20 6.41
N VAL A 50 14.18 -11.27 5.76
CA VAL A 50 13.58 -11.25 4.44
C VAL A 50 12.18 -10.64 4.53
N LEU A 51 11.91 -9.66 3.70
CA LEU A 51 10.62 -8.99 3.62
C LEU A 51 9.97 -9.26 2.28
N SER A 52 8.72 -9.69 2.32
CA SER A 52 7.87 -9.77 1.14
C SER A 52 6.91 -8.59 1.14
N GLN A 53 7.19 -7.64 0.26
CA GLN A 53 6.40 -6.43 0.13
C GLN A 53 5.39 -6.60 -1.00
N HIS A 54 4.14 -6.28 -0.70
CA HIS A 54 3.00 -6.36 -1.60
C HIS A 54 2.27 -5.03 -1.60
N ILE A 55 2.07 -4.46 -2.78
CA ILE A 55 1.32 -3.24 -3.01
C ILE A 55 0.09 -3.63 -3.81
N ILE A 56 -1.09 -3.39 -3.23
CA ILE A 56 -2.36 -3.83 -3.79
C ILE A 56 -3.20 -2.59 -4.03
N VAL A 57 -3.46 -2.27 -5.29
CA VAL A 57 -4.18 -1.07 -5.70
C VAL A 57 -5.58 -1.44 -6.17
N ARG A 58 -6.58 -0.85 -5.54
CA ARG A 58 -8.00 -0.92 -5.94
C ARG A 58 -8.46 0.47 -6.35
N GLN A 59 -9.30 0.52 -7.38
CA GLN A 59 -10.02 1.75 -7.74
C GLN A 59 -11.41 1.69 -7.11
N LEU A 60 -11.74 2.67 -6.27
CA LEU A 60 -13.03 2.74 -5.58
C LEU A 60 -13.29 4.15 -5.08
N ASP A 61 -14.40 4.74 -5.52
CA ASP A 61 -14.91 6.01 -5.01
C ASP A 61 -15.78 5.77 -3.76
N ASN A 62 -15.90 6.77 -2.89
CA ASN A 62 -16.68 6.69 -1.65
C ASN A 62 -16.23 5.54 -0.74
N ALA A 63 -14.93 5.25 -0.73
CA ALA A 63 -14.37 4.14 0.01
C ALA A 63 -14.54 4.31 1.52
N ARG A 64 -14.73 3.19 2.21
CA ARG A 64 -14.88 3.09 3.65
C ARG A 64 -13.71 2.35 4.29
N THR A 65 -13.69 2.34 5.61
CA THR A 65 -12.66 1.63 6.38
C THR A 65 -12.66 0.13 6.06
N GLU A 66 -13.84 -0.45 5.87
CA GLU A 66 -14.02 -1.87 5.59
C GLU A 66 -13.41 -2.26 4.23
N ASP A 67 -13.46 -1.39 3.23
CA ASP A 67 -12.89 -1.65 1.90
C ASP A 67 -11.37 -1.79 1.95
N VAL A 68 -10.70 -0.97 2.78
CA VAL A 68 -9.25 -1.02 2.96
C VAL A 68 -8.85 -2.26 3.75
N GLN A 69 -9.62 -2.62 4.78
CA GLN A 69 -9.38 -3.83 5.58
C GLN A 69 -9.59 -5.10 4.74
N GLU A 70 -10.64 -5.15 3.94
CA GLU A 70 -10.88 -6.23 2.98
C GLU A 70 -9.70 -6.36 2.00
N LEU A 71 -9.24 -5.23 1.45
CA LEU A 71 -8.12 -5.20 0.50
C LEU A 71 -6.80 -5.66 1.15
N PHE A 72 -6.57 -5.27 2.41
CA PHE A 72 -5.42 -5.72 3.19
C PHE A 72 -5.42 -7.24 3.37
N GLU A 73 -6.54 -7.80 3.84
CA GLU A 73 -6.65 -9.24 4.09
C GLU A 73 -6.50 -10.06 2.81
N ALA A 74 -7.17 -9.65 1.74
CA ALA A 74 -7.09 -10.28 0.43
C ALA A 74 -5.66 -10.16 -0.15
N GLY A 75 -5.01 -9.01 0.04
CA GLY A 75 -3.61 -8.78 -0.31
C GLY A 75 -2.63 -9.66 0.47
N PHE A 76 -2.89 -9.89 1.75
CA PHE A 76 -2.09 -10.79 2.58
C PHE A 76 -2.24 -12.24 2.14
N ARG A 77 -3.47 -12.70 1.86
CA ARG A 77 -3.72 -14.04 1.30
C ARG A 77 -2.98 -14.21 -0.03
N PHE A 78 -3.09 -13.22 -0.92
CA PHE A 78 -2.36 -13.19 -2.19
C PHE A 78 -0.84 -13.32 -1.98
N GLY A 79 -0.26 -12.55 -1.05
CA GLY A 79 1.17 -12.60 -0.76
C GLY A 79 1.64 -13.95 -0.23
N LYS A 80 0.83 -14.62 0.60
CA LYS A 80 1.10 -15.98 1.09
C LYS A 80 1.12 -17.03 -0.01
N HIS A 81 0.26 -16.90 -1.03
CA HIS A 81 0.26 -17.81 -2.17
C HIS A 81 1.46 -17.60 -3.09
N ALA A 82 1.91 -16.35 -3.26
CA ALA A 82 3.03 -16.01 -4.12
C ALA A 82 4.40 -16.43 -3.53
N ASN A 83 4.53 -16.43 -2.20
CA ASN A 83 5.76 -16.79 -1.51
C ASN A 83 5.49 -17.89 -0.48
N TRP A 84 5.75 -19.14 -0.88
CA TRP A 84 5.73 -20.27 0.04
C TRP A 84 6.98 -20.21 0.94
N VAL A 85 6.82 -19.65 2.13
CA VAL A 85 7.92 -19.53 3.10
C VAL A 85 7.88 -20.71 4.05
N PRO A 86 8.97 -21.50 4.17
CA PRO A 86 9.04 -22.60 5.12
C PRO A 86 9.06 -22.07 6.56
N LEU A 87 7.97 -22.40 7.27
CA LEU A 87 7.66 -22.51 8.71
C LEU A 87 8.32 -21.64 9.80
N LEU A 88 9.48 -21.00 9.63
CA LEU A 88 10.08 -20.11 10.65
C LEU A 88 9.55 -18.67 10.54
N ARG A 89 8.22 -18.53 10.58
CA ARG A 89 7.55 -17.22 10.72
C ARG A 89 7.93 -16.63 12.08
N GLY A 90 8.46 -15.40 12.11
CA GLY A 90 8.76 -14.69 13.36
C GLY A 90 10.22 -14.35 13.65
N MET A 91 11.19 -15.01 13.01
CA MET A 91 12.61 -14.72 13.24
C MET A 91 13.30 -14.03 12.06
N GLN A 92 12.97 -14.41 10.82
CA GLN A 92 13.69 -13.90 9.63
C GLN A 92 12.78 -13.61 8.43
N PHE A 93 11.46 -13.68 8.57
CA PHE A 93 10.54 -13.37 7.47
C PHE A 93 9.35 -12.52 7.92
N GLY A 94 9.04 -11.48 7.15
CA GLY A 94 7.86 -10.64 7.36
C GLY A 94 7.12 -10.30 6.06
N TYR A 95 5.80 -10.12 6.17
CA TYR A 95 4.97 -9.59 5.09
C TYR A 95 4.70 -8.11 5.31
N MET A 96 4.83 -7.31 4.25
CA MET A 96 4.42 -5.92 4.24
C MET A 96 3.33 -5.77 3.20
N ILE A 97 2.13 -5.40 3.63
CA ILE A 97 1.00 -5.19 2.75
C ILE A 97 0.66 -3.70 2.79
N ILE A 98 0.71 -3.08 1.62
CA ILE A 98 0.35 -1.68 1.39
C ILE A 98 -0.95 -1.70 0.57
N PRO A 99 -2.12 -1.76 1.20
CA PRO A 99 -3.39 -1.63 0.50
C PRO A 99 -3.58 -0.17 0.12
N ILE A 100 -3.87 0.07 -1.16
CA ILE A 100 -4.03 1.39 -1.76
C ILE A 100 -5.40 1.45 -2.41
N ILE A 101 -6.22 2.40 -1.97
CA ILE A 101 -7.43 2.77 -2.71
C ILE A 101 -7.17 4.07 -3.45
N VAL A 102 -7.50 4.11 -4.74
CA VAL A 102 -7.50 5.33 -5.56
C VAL A 102 -8.95 5.64 -5.93
N GLY A 103 -9.42 6.83 -5.60
CA GLY A 103 -10.78 7.25 -5.89
C GLY A 103 -11.08 8.65 -5.37
N THR A 104 -12.35 9.00 -5.31
CA THR A 104 -12.83 10.28 -4.78
C THR A 104 -13.62 10.11 -3.48
N ASP A 105 -13.75 11.22 -2.75
CA ASP A 105 -14.66 11.38 -1.62
C ASP A 105 -14.52 10.31 -0.52
N PRO A 106 -13.32 10.15 0.10
CA PRO A 106 -13.14 9.19 1.16
C PRO A 106 -14.03 9.52 2.35
N ASP A 107 -14.61 8.49 2.98
CA ASP A 107 -15.36 8.70 4.20
C ASP A 107 -14.47 9.29 5.32
N SER A 108 -15.06 10.13 6.17
CA SER A 108 -14.35 10.79 7.26
C SER A 108 -13.79 9.80 8.29
N ALA A 109 -14.46 8.66 8.53
CA ALA A 109 -13.95 7.62 9.42
C ALA A 109 -12.76 6.89 8.77
N LEU A 110 -12.79 6.70 7.44
CA LEU A 110 -11.64 6.17 6.70
C LEU A 110 -10.41 7.08 6.85
N VAL A 111 -10.55 8.39 6.66
CA VAL A 111 -9.42 9.33 6.82
C VAL A 111 -8.82 9.25 8.24
N LYS A 112 -9.67 9.16 9.27
CA LYS A 112 -9.21 8.99 10.66
C LYS A 112 -8.49 7.66 10.87
N TYR A 113 -9.00 6.57 10.31
CA TYR A 113 -8.37 5.26 10.35
C TYR A 113 -6.99 5.27 9.68
N LEU A 114 -6.86 5.89 8.50
CA LEU A 114 -5.59 6.02 7.77
C LEU A 114 -4.54 6.86 8.51
N ALA A 115 -4.99 7.85 9.29
CA ALA A 115 -4.13 8.69 10.10
C ALA A 115 -3.74 8.06 11.45
N ALA A 116 -4.42 6.98 11.86
CA ALA A 116 -4.17 6.31 13.13
C ALA A 116 -2.86 5.50 13.10
N PRO A 117 -2.22 5.25 14.26
CA PRO A 117 -1.10 4.35 14.35
C PRO A 117 -1.44 2.96 13.78
N PRO A 118 -0.56 2.35 12.96
CA PRO A 118 -0.77 1.03 12.39
C PRO A 118 -1.06 -0.01 13.47
N ARG A 119 -1.87 -1.02 13.13
CA ARG A 119 -2.17 -2.13 14.03
C ARG A 119 -0.97 -3.05 14.17
N LYS A 120 -0.68 -3.49 15.39
CA LYS A 120 0.42 -4.43 15.66
C LYS A 120 0.01 -5.84 15.25
N HIS A 121 0.66 -6.37 14.21
CA HIS A 121 0.59 -7.79 13.86
C HIS A 121 1.99 -8.43 13.96
N TRP A 122 2.03 -9.70 14.32
CA TRP A 122 3.30 -10.45 14.37
C TRP A 122 3.75 -10.80 12.95
N SER A 123 4.92 -10.30 12.53
CA SER A 123 5.51 -10.57 11.20
C SER A 123 4.64 -10.14 10.00
N LEU A 124 3.66 -9.28 10.24
CA LEU A 124 2.77 -8.72 9.24
C LEU A 124 2.68 -7.22 9.51
N PHE A 125 2.93 -6.43 8.47
CA PHE A 125 2.87 -4.99 8.55
C PHE A 125 1.80 -4.50 7.59
N GLU A 126 0.89 -3.71 8.13
CA GLU A 126 -0.16 -3.03 7.38
C GLU A 126 0.21 -1.56 7.24
N TYR A 127 0.16 -1.03 6.02
CA TYR A 127 0.36 0.40 5.77
C TYR A 127 -0.69 0.90 4.77
N PRO A 128 -1.89 1.27 5.24
CA PRO A 128 -2.98 1.59 4.37
C PRO A 128 -2.84 3.00 3.80
N VAL A 129 -3.24 3.17 2.53
CA VAL A 129 -3.16 4.43 1.81
C VAL A 129 -4.46 4.67 1.05
N PHE A 130 -4.95 5.90 1.10
CA PHE A 130 -5.96 6.39 0.16
C PHE A 130 -5.35 7.51 -0.69
N VAL A 131 -5.58 7.44 -2.00
CA VAL A 131 -5.19 8.44 -2.98
C VAL A 131 -6.46 9.11 -3.48
N ASP A 132 -6.66 10.36 -3.09
CA ASP A 132 -7.75 11.20 -3.54
C ASP A 132 -7.42 11.79 -4.89
N SER A 133 -8.05 11.26 -5.94
CA SER A 133 -7.84 11.70 -7.31
C SER A 133 -8.45 13.08 -7.60
N SER A 134 -9.45 13.50 -6.82
CA SER A 134 -10.11 14.81 -6.99
C SER A 134 -9.22 15.94 -6.47
N ASN A 135 -8.61 15.76 -5.31
CA ASN A 135 -7.78 16.77 -4.66
C ASN A 135 -6.27 16.58 -4.85
N CYS A 136 -5.86 15.51 -5.55
CA CYS A 136 -4.45 15.11 -5.69
C CYS A 136 -3.74 15.00 -4.33
N ARG A 137 -4.38 14.32 -3.37
CA ARG A 137 -3.86 14.14 -2.00
C ARG A 137 -3.74 12.67 -1.64
N THR A 138 -2.80 12.36 -0.75
CA THR A 138 -2.65 11.01 -0.18
C THR A 138 -2.90 11.04 1.32
N PHE A 139 -3.76 10.15 1.81
CA PHE A 139 -4.02 9.94 3.22
C PHE A 139 -3.37 8.64 3.68
N HIS A 140 -2.49 8.73 4.66
CA HIS A 140 -1.80 7.60 5.30
C HIS A 140 -1.13 8.06 6.59
N PHE A 141 -0.64 7.12 7.39
CA PHE A 141 -0.04 7.41 8.69
C PHE A 141 1.29 8.18 8.57
N GLN A 142 1.32 9.42 9.08
CA GLN A 142 2.51 10.29 9.07
C GLN A 142 3.38 10.19 10.33
N GLY A 143 2.89 9.56 11.40
CA GLY A 143 3.62 9.45 12.67
C GLY A 143 4.76 8.41 12.65
N THR A 144 5.45 8.26 13.76
CA THR A 144 6.41 7.16 13.95
C THR A 144 5.79 6.13 14.88
N ALA A 145 5.55 4.91 14.38
CA ALA A 145 5.15 3.82 15.26
C ALA A 145 6.37 3.38 16.08
N ALA A 146 6.24 3.36 17.41
CA ALA A 146 7.34 3.00 18.31
C ALA A 146 7.84 1.55 18.09
N TRP A 147 6.97 0.68 17.59
CA TRP A 147 7.30 -0.70 17.22
C TRP A 147 7.53 -0.78 15.70
N GLY A 148 8.64 -1.40 15.28
CA GLY A 148 8.94 -1.56 13.85
C GLY A 148 9.19 -0.24 13.10
N ALA A 149 9.63 0.83 13.79
CA ALA A 149 9.79 2.18 13.23
C ALA A 149 10.53 2.22 11.89
N PHE A 150 11.54 1.37 11.69
CA PHE A 150 12.29 1.31 10.44
C PHE A 150 11.51 0.66 9.28
N PHE A 151 10.64 -0.32 9.56
CA PHE A 151 9.76 -0.93 8.56
C PHE A 151 8.68 0.06 8.11
N PHE A 152 8.11 0.83 9.04
CA PHE A 152 7.16 1.90 8.71
C PHE A 152 7.79 3.04 7.93
N SER A 153 9.04 3.41 8.25
CA SER A 153 9.80 4.37 7.46
C SER A 153 10.06 3.88 6.04
N ASP A 154 10.35 2.58 5.85
CA ASP A 154 10.53 2.00 4.51
C ASP A 154 9.23 2.02 3.71
N MET A 155 8.12 1.59 4.30
CA MET A 155 6.81 1.62 3.64
C MET A 155 6.38 3.05 3.29
N ARG A 156 6.61 4.03 4.17
CA ARG A 156 6.38 5.45 3.84
C ARG A 156 7.19 5.88 2.62
N ARG A 157 8.49 5.58 2.58
CA ARG A 157 9.33 5.93 1.41
C ARG A 157 8.85 5.28 0.13
N VAL A 158 8.35 4.05 0.21
CA VAL A 158 7.72 3.37 -0.94
C VAL A 158 6.48 4.12 -1.41
N VAL A 159 5.61 4.53 -0.48
CA VAL A 159 4.41 5.33 -0.79
C VAL A 159 4.79 6.68 -1.40
N GLU A 160 5.70 7.43 -0.78
CA GLU A 160 6.16 8.73 -1.30
C GLU A 160 6.78 8.59 -2.70
N LYS A 161 7.67 7.61 -2.86
CA LYS A 161 8.43 7.42 -4.10
C LYS A 161 7.59 6.95 -5.26
N TYR A 162 6.63 6.05 -5.06
CA TYR A 162 5.91 5.41 -6.17
C TYR A 162 4.44 5.83 -6.28
N ILE A 163 3.83 6.30 -5.19
CA ILE A 163 2.40 6.58 -5.11
C ILE A 163 2.18 8.09 -5.06
N THR A 164 2.70 8.80 -4.06
CA THR A 164 2.52 10.26 -3.96
C THR A 164 3.14 10.97 -5.16
N SER A 165 4.31 10.53 -5.63
CA SER A 165 4.95 11.08 -6.84
C SER A 165 4.21 10.80 -8.15
N SER A 166 3.21 9.91 -8.16
CA SER A 166 2.36 9.65 -9.32
C SER A 166 1.25 10.69 -9.48
N LEU A 167 0.97 11.46 -8.42
CA LEU A 167 0.00 12.53 -8.49
C LEU A 167 0.59 13.73 -9.26
N PRO A 168 -0.24 14.47 -10.01
CA PRO A 168 0.15 15.77 -10.55
C PRO A 168 0.65 16.65 -9.40
N ARG A 169 1.74 17.41 -9.61
CA ARG A 169 2.08 18.48 -8.67
C ARG A 169 0.93 19.49 -8.69
N THR A 170 0.28 19.65 -7.55
CA THR A 170 -0.53 20.83 -7.33
C THR A 170 0.47 21.97 -7.14
N ASP A 171 0.68 22.77 -8.18
CA ASP A 171 1.33 24.06 -8.02
C ASP A 171 0.38 24.89 -7.15
N ALA A 172 0.58 24.81 -5.83
CA ALA A 172 -0.12 25.68 -4.91
C ALA A 172 0.39 27.09 -5.20
N ALA A 173 -0.48 27.91 -5.76
CA ALA A 173 -0.31 29.34 -5.88
C ALA A 173 0.04 29.90 -4.50
N ASP A 174 1.22 30.50 -4.40
CA ASP A 174 1.55 31.46 -3.36
C ASP A 174 0.53 32.62 -3.45
N HIS A 175 -0.40 32.67 -2.49
CA HIS A 175 -1.22 33.84 -2.20
C HIS A 175 -1.30 34.05 -0.69
#